data_AF-A0A955YBT8-F1
#
_entry.id   AF-A0A955YBT8-F1
#
_cell.length_a   1.000
_cell.length_b   1.000
_cell.length_c   1.000
_cell.angle_alpha   90.00
_cell.angle_beta   90.00
_cell.angle_gamma   90.00
#
_symmetry.space_group_name_H-M   'P 1'
#
loop_
_entity.id
_entity.type
_entity.pdbx_description
1 polymer ?
#
loop_
_entity_poly.entity_id
_entity_poly.type
_entity_poly.pdbx_seq_one_letter_code
_entity_poly.pdbx_strand_id
1 'polypeptide(L)'
;SVYMSPLGFTKVNEGHAYRCAGSFTGFVVLEHGMPAFLELQRTLDWEAATGRTLDELDADWRAFLATLPVDPLEQARARDRFDPAAAPGVYDRRCPKLGSRVPAPETVARARLDHGDPLGAAELYATLPGDRWTQAAASALQRAGRHEEALAALATVATPSPDREQQVLQARINSLLALAVEDPGRWPDLYAAFARRRELEPPPQERQDIERLLAGPMREALGAALLASGEPGSLDVAADRFRALVEAWPDEPALLRLRARRGTVLPSRVWRRATLADRVRWREAVEVWEASGECPEPVDLERTVVAFLEEGDCALAERWQVLVGGACASDWRSGAVDARMAAARGSGVCH
;
A
#
# COMPACT_ATOMS: atom_id res chain seq x y z
N SER A 1 25.29 -43.14 -8.80
CA SER A 1 24.71 -42.75 -7.50
C SER A 1 24.14 -41.33 -7.59
N VAL A 2 22.90 -41.07 -7.13
CA VAL A 2 22.31 -39.70 -7.15
C VAL A 2 22.93 -38.79 -6.08
N TYR A 3 23.30 -39.34 -4.93
CA TYR A 3 23.82 -38.57 -3.78
C TYR A 3 25.27 -38.10 -3.96
N MET A 4 26.10 -38.87 -4.66
CA MET A 4 27.53 -38.56 -4.90
C MET A 4 27.78 -37.93 -6.28
N SER A 5 26.73 -37.48 -6.97
CA SER A 5 26.85 -36.73 -8.22
C SER A 5 27.11 -35.24 -7.93
N PRO A 6 27.89 -34.52 -8.76
CA PRO A 6 28.03 -33.06 -8.66
C PRO A 6 26.69 -32.30 -8.70
N LEU A 7 25.67 -32.87 -9.34
CA LEU A 7 24.31 -32.32 -9.39
C LEU A 7 23.37 -32.96 -8.37
N GLY A 8 23.86 -33.90 -7.55
CA GLY A 8 23.07 -34.62 -6.56
C GLY A 8 22.35 -33.68 -5.61
N PHE A 9 23.07 -32.67 -5.10
CA PHE A 9 22.56 -31.65 -4.19
C PHE A 9 21.31 -30.92 -4.72
N THR A 10 21.13 -30.90 -6.04
CA THR A 10 19.99 -30.24 -6.66
C THR A 10 18.76 -31.13 -6.86
N LYS A 11 18.98 -32.45 -6.91
CA LYS A 11 17.96 -33.46 -7.18
C LYS A 11 17.45 -34.16 -5.92
N VAL A 12 18.18 -34.04 -4.81
CA VAL A 12 17.73 -34.52 -3.51
C VAL A 12 17.47 -33.38 -2.55
N ASN A 13 16.62 -33.64 -1.58
CA ASN A 13 16.42 -32.75 -0.44
C ASN A 13 17.78 -32.46 0.23
N GLU A 14 18.07 -31.18 0.42
CA GLU A 14 19.32 -30.69 1.02
C GLU A 14 19.62 -31.35 2.37
N GLY A 15 18.62 -31.50 3.24
CA GLY A 15 18.78 -32.18 4.53
C GLY A 15 19.13 -33.66 4.39
N HIS A 16 18.71 -34.32 3.31
CA HIS A 16 19.09 -35.71 3.03
C HIS A 16 20.52 -35.77 2.49
N ALA A 17 20.89 -34.86 1.59
CA ALA A 17 22.23 -34.76 1.06
C ALA A 17 23.27 -34.58 2.18
N TYR A 18 23.02 -33.67 3.13
CA TYR A 18 23.92 -33.46 4.27
C TYR A 18 24.04 -34.68 5.20
N ARG A 19 22.94 -35.42 5.44
CA ARG A 19 22.99 -36.63 6.26
C ARG A 19 23.77 -37.75 5.59
N CYS A 20 23.58 -37.94 4.28
CA CYS A 20 24.34 -38.92 3.51
C CYS A 20 25.83 -38.53 3.47
N ALA A 21 26.14 -37.26 3.22
CA ALA A 21 27.51 -36.75 3.22
C ALA A 21 28.19 -36.94 4.59
N GLY A 22 27.51 -36.58 5.68
CA GLY A 22 28.03 -36.77 7.04
C GLY A 22 28.25 -38.25 7.38
N SER A 23 27.35 -39.13 6.97
CA SER A 23 27.52 -40.58 7.12
C SER A 23 28.73 -41.10 6.33
N PHE A 24 28.90 -40.66 5.09
CA PHE A 24 30.03 -41.04 4.24
C PHE A 24 31.37 -40.55 4.83
N THR A 25 31.43 -39.30 5.27
CA THR A 25 32.59 -38.77 6.00
C THR A 25 32.89 -39.56 7.27
N GLY A 26 31.86 -39.92 8.04
CA GLY A 26 32.02 -40.78 9.22
C GLY A 26 32.62 -42.13 8.87
N PHE A 27 32.15 -42.77 7.80
CA PHE A 27 32.73 -44.01 7.27
C PHE A 27 34.21 -43.86 6.91
N VAL A 28 34.59 -42.80 6.19
CA VAL A 28 36.00 -42.55 5.84
C VAL A 28 36.87 -42.42 7.09
N VAL A 29 36.39 -41.71 8.12
CA VAL A 29 37.13 -41.56 9.39
C VAL A 29 37.25 -42.89 10.13
N LEU A 30 36.20 -43.73 10.13
CA LEU A 30 36.20 -45.02 10.82
C LEU A 30 37.10 -46.06 10.12
N GLU A 31 37.05 -46.15 8.80
CA GLU A 31 37.76 -47.18 8.03
C GLU A 31 39.17 -46.77 7.59
N HIS A 32 39.38 -45.48 7.28
CA HIS A 32 40.66 -44.96 6.76
C HIS A 32 41.37 -44.00 7.73
N GLY A 33 40.72 -43.65 8.85
CA GLY A 33 41.30 -42.84 9.91
C GLY A 33 41.23 -41.32 9.66
N MET A 34 41.43 -40.56 10.73
CA MET A 34 41.46 -39.10 10.70
C MET A 34 42.52 -38.51 9.75
N PRO A 35 43.75 -39.07 9.63
CA PRO A 35 44.75 -38.52 8.70
C PRO A 35 44.29 -38.54 7.23
N ALA A 36 43.65 -39.62 6.77
CA ALA A 36 43.11 -39.71 5.41
C ALA A 36 42.02 -38.66 5.17
N PHE A 37 41.11 -38.48 6.15
CA PHE A 37 40.07 -37.45 6.05
C PHE A 37 40.63 -36.02 5.99
N LEU A 38 41.65 -35.71 6.80
CA LEU A 38 42.28 -34.38 6.77
C LEU A 38 43.01 -34.12 5.45
N GLU A 39 43.67 -35.14 4.90
CA GLU A 39 44.31 -35.04 3.59
C GLU A 39 43.28 -34.82 2.48
N LEU A 40 42.18 -35.57 2.50
CA LEU A 40 41.05 -35.39 1.59
C LEU A 40 40.48 -33.96 1.65
N GLN A 41 40.28 -33.40 2.84
CA GLN A 41 39.80 -32.02 3.00
C GLN A 41 40.75 -30.99 2.38
N ARG A 42 42.05 -31.31 2.35
CA ARG A 42 43.09 -30.44 1.80
C ARG A 42 43.20 -30.53 0.28
N THR A 43 43.09 -31.73 -0.29
CA THR A 43 43.39 -31.98 -1.71
C THR A 43 42.16 -32.21 -2.57
N LEU A 44 41.05 -32.65 -1.96
CA LEU A 44 39.86 -33.20 -2.64
C LEU A 44 40.18 -34.40 -3.55
N ASP A 45 41.32 -35.07 -3.32
CA ASP A 45 41.76 -36.25 -4.05
C ASP A 45 41.54 -37.51 -3.19
N TRP A 46 40.47 -38.23 -3.50
CA TRP A 46 40.05 -39.43 -2.78
C TRP A 46 41.08 -40.55 -2.87
N GLU A 47 41.64 -40.77 -4.06
CA GLU A 47 42.55 -41.88 -4.32
C GLU A 47 43.90 -41.64 -3.65
N ALA A 48 44.42 -40.41 -3.71
CA ALA A 48 45.64 -40.05 -3.00
C ALA A 48 45.48 -40.16 -1.47
N ALA A 49 44.33 -39.78 -0.93
CA ALA A 49 44.09 -39.77 0.52
C ALA A 49 43.79 -41.15 1.12
N THR A 50 43.11 -42.01 0.38
CA THR A 50 42.56 -43.29 0.91
C THR A 50 43.11 -44.53 0.22
N GLY A 51 43.80 -44.39 -0.92
CA GLY A 51 44.20 -45.48 -1.80
C GLY A 51 43.04 -46.11 -2.59
N ARG A 52 41.87 -45.45 -2.59
CA ARG A 52 40.63 -45.93 -3.23
C ARG A 52 39.98 -44.83 -4.05
N THR A 53 39.38 -45.20 -5.17
CA THR A 53 38.55 -44.28 -5.96
C THR A 53 37.25 -43.94 -5.23
N LEU A 54 36.60 -42.83 -5.60
CA LEU A 54 35.31 -42.44 -5.01
C LEU A 54 34.21 -43.50 -5.21
N ASP A 55 34.21 -44.17 -6.36
CA ASP A 55 33.22 -45.22 -6.67
C ASP A 55 33.43 -46.46 -5.80
N GLU A 56 34.68 -46.86 -5.54
CA GLU A 56 35.00 -47.93 -4.60
C GLU A 56 34.59 -47.54 -3.17
N LEU A 57 34.86 -46.32 -2.74
CA LEU A 57 34.44 -45.83 -1.42
C LEU A 57 32.91 -45.78 -1.29
N ASP A 58 32.14 -45.37 -2.31
CA ASP A 58 30.66 -45.42 -2.28
C ASP A 58 30.15 -46.86 -2.14
N ALA A 59 30.78 -47.81 -2.85
CA ALA A 59 30.46 -49.23 -2.73
C ALA A 59 30.77 -49.79 -1.33
N ASP A 60 31.97 -49.51 -0.80
CA ASP A 60 32.41 -49.94 0.52
C ASP A 60 31.55 -49.31 1.63
N TRP A 61 31.20 -48.04 1.51
CA TRP A 61 30.29 -47.35 2.43
C TRP A 61 28.91 -48.01 2.47
N ARG A 62 28.34 -48.36 1.32
CA ARG A 62 27.04 -49.06 1.26
C ARG A 62 27.13 -50.44 1.89
N ALA A 63 28.23 -51.16 1.66
CA ALA A 63 28.49 -52.45 2.29
C ALA A 63 28.60 -52.30 3.81
N PHE A 64 29.34 -51.30 4.29
CA PHE A 64 29.43 -50.94 5.71
C PHE A 64 28.04 -50.66 6.31
N LEU A 65 27.23 -49.81 5.66
CA LEU A 65 25.87 -49.51 6.12
C LEU A 65 24.98 -50.75 6.21
N ALA A 66 25.14 -51.72 5.31
CA ALA A 66 24.37 -52.97 5.34
C ALA A 66 24.73 -53.88 6.54
N THR A 67 25.88 -53.66 7.19
CA THR A 67 26.27 -54.41 8.39
C THR A 67 25.72 -53.82 9.69
N LEU A 68 25.25 -52.56 9.65
CA LEU A 68 24.78 -51.88 10.85
C LEU A 68 23.40 -52.43 11.26
N PRO A 69 23.20 -52.78 12.55
CA PRO A 69 21.89 -53.19 13.03
C PRO A 69 20.93 -51.99 12.96
N VAL A 70 19.80 -52.17 12.27
CA VAL A 70 18.75 -51.15 12.18
C VAL A 70 17.48 -51.71 12.80
N ASP A 71 16.97 -51.00 13.80
CA ASP A 71 15.69 -51.31 14.42
C ASP A 71 14.54 -51.13 13.39
N PRO A 72 13.53 -52.03 13.35
CA PRO A 72 12.43 -51.93 12.37
C PRO A 72 11.65 -50.61 12.44
N LEU A 73 11.52 -49.99 13.61
CA LEU A 73 10.86 -48.69 13.75
C LEU A 73 11.71 -47.57 13.14
N GLU A 74 13.03 -47.61 13.33
CA GLU A 74 13.95 -46.68 12.68
C GLU A 74 13.95 -46.86 11.15
N GLN A 75 13.82 -48.09 10.66
CA GLN A 75 13.69 -48.35 9.23
C GLN A 75 12.40 -47.75 8.66
N ALA A 76 11.27 -47.86 9.38
CA ALA A 76 10.02 -47.23 8.98
C ALA A 76 10.12 -45.69 8.99
N ARG A 77 10.68 -45.11 10.06
CA ARG A 77 10.94 -43.65 10.15
C ARG A 77 11.85 -43.15 9.04
N ALA A 78 12.86 -43.94 8.65
CA ALA A 78 13.75 -43.62 7.55
C ALA A 78 13.01 -43.64 6.21
N ARG A 79 12.13 -44.62 5.96
CA ARG A 79 11.32 -44.66 4.73
C ARG A 79 10.45 -43.41 4.60
N ASP A 80 9.74 -43.03 5.66
CA ASP A 80 8.88 -41.84 5.64
C ASP A 80 9.69 -40.55 5.46
N ARG A 81 10.82 -40.43 6.18
CA ARG A 81 11.65 -39.23 6.14
C ARG A 81 12.35 -39.07 4.79
N PHE A 82 12.88 -40.15 4.22
CA PHE A 82 13.65 -40.13 2.98
C PHE A 82 12.81 -40.39 1.72
N ASP A 83 11.47 -40.49 1.86
CA ASP A 83 10.56 -40.59 0.72
C ASP A 83 10.70 -39.35 -0.19
N PRO A 84 11.15 -39.52 -1.45
CA PRO A 84 11.27 -38.42 -2.40
C PRO A 84 9.94 -37.71 -2.68
N ALA A 85 8.80 -38.40 -2.55
CA ALA A 85 7.47 -37.82 -2.74
C ALA A 85 7.09 -36.88 -1.58
N ALA A 86 7.42 -37.25 -0.35
CA ALA A 86 7.17 -36.42 0.84
C ALA A 86 8.19 -35.27 0.99
N ALA A 87 9.40 -35.47 0.49
CA ALA A 87 10.54 -34.59 0.70
C ALA A 87 11.27 -34.30 -0.62
N PRO A 88 10.63 -33.60 -1.58
CA PRO A 88 11.17 -33.38 -2.91
C PRO A 88 12.49 -32.58 -2.89
N GLY A 89 13.30 -32.78 -3.94
CA GLY A 89 14.54 -32.04 -4.17
C GLY A 89 14.30 -30.54 -4.38
N VAL A 90 15.35 -29.73 -4.29
CA VAL A 90 15.22 -28.27 -4.30
C VAL A 90 14.59 -27.74 -5.60
N TYR A 91 14.83 -28.40 -6.74
CA TYR A 91 14.22 -28.05 -8.02
C TYR A 91 12.82 -28.61 -8.22
N ASP A 92 12.46 -29.65 -7.48
CA ASP A 92 11.11 -30.21 -7.48
C ASP A 92 10.19 -29.40 -6.53
N ARG A 93 10.78 -28.61 -5.63
CA ARG A 93 10.06 -27.64 -4.81
C ARG A 93 9.73 -26.40 -5.62
N ARG A 94 8.49 -25.91 -5.47
CA ARG A 94 8.14 -24.56 -5.93
C ARG A 94 8.99 -23.54 -5.16
N CYS A 95 9.84 -22.80 -5.87
CA CYS A 95 10.66 -21.76 -5.25
C CYS A 95 9.75 -20.70 -4.61
N PRO A 96 9.83 -20.47 -3.28
CA PRO A 96 9.00 -19.49 -2.59
C PRO A 96 9.20 -18.06 -3.12
N LYS A 97 10.42 -17.75 -3.59
CA LYS A 97 10.78 -16.45 -4.15
C LYS A 97 10.26 -16.20 -5.57
N LEU A 98 10.11 -17.26 -6.37
CA LEU A 98 9.59 -17.12 -7.74
C LEU A 98 8.05 -17.10 -7.76
N GLY A 99 7.41 -17.43 -6.63
CA GLY A 99 5.96 -17.44 -6.51
C GLY A 99 5.29 -18.43 -7.47
N SER A 100 3.96 -18.43 -7.42
CA SER A 100 3.15 -19.00 -8.50
C SER A 100 3.25 -18.08 -9.72
N ARG A 101 3.43 -18.62 -10.94
CA ARG A 101 3.30 -17.83 -12.19
C ARG A 101 1.89 -17.24 -12.37
N VAL A 102 0.92 -17.78 -11.64
CA VAL A 102 -0.43 -17.21 -11.52
C VAL A 102 -0.43 -16.33 -10.27
N PRO A 103 -0.61 -15.00 -10.39
CA PRO A 103 -0.69 -14.12 -9.24
C PRO A 103 -1.78 -14.60 -8.28
N ALA A 104 -1.54 -14.50 -6.97
CA ALA A 104 -2.56 -14.82 -5.99
C ALA A 104 -3.80 -13.92 -6.21
N PRO A 105 -5.04 -14.42 -6.07
CA PRO A 105 -6.22 -13.63 -6.40
C PRO A 105 -6.31 -12.31 -5.63
N GLU A 106 -5.82 -12.26 -4.40
CA GLU A 106 -5.71 -11.02 -3.61
C GLU A 106 -4.76 -9.98 -4.22
N THR A 107 -3.71 -10.43 -4.90
CA THR A 107 -2.76 -9.57 -5.63
C THR A 107 -3.43 -9.03 -6.89
N VAL A 108 -4.22 -9.86 -7.59
CA VAL A 108 -5.01 -9.42 -8.75
C VAL A 108 -6.07 -8.41 -8.33
N ALA A 109 -6.79 -8.67 -7.23
CA ALA A 109 -7.79 -7.75 -6.68
C ALA A 109 -7.17 -6.40 -6.27
N ARG A 110 -6.00 -6.42 -5.64
CA ARG A 110 -5.25 -5.20 -5.31
C ARG A 110 -4.87 -4.43 -6.57
N ALA A 111 -4.32 -5.11 -7.58
CA ALA A 111 -3.94 -4.47 -8.83
C ALA A 111 -5.16 -3.80 -9.51
N ARG A 112 -6.34 -4.42 -9.49
CA ARG A 112 -7.57 -3.80 -10.01
C ARG A 112 -7.93 -2.51 -9.28
N LEU A 113 -7.84 -2.49 -7.94
CA LEU A 113 -8.06 -1.26 -7.15
C LEU A 113 -7.09 -0.14 -7.53
N ASP A 114 -5.83 -0.48 -7.77
CA ASP A 114 -4.79 0.50 -8.10
C ASP A 114 -4.99 1.08 -9.51
N HIS A 115 -5.61 0.31 -10.42
CA HIS A 115 -5.98 0.73 -11.77
C HIS A 115 -7.37 1.36 -11.87
N GLY A 116 -8.05 1.58 -10.74
CA GLY A 116 -9.36 2.23 -10.73
C GLY A 116 -10.55 1.32 -11.08
N ASP A 117 -10.40 -0.01 -10.94
CA ASP A 117 -11.49 -1.00 -11.03
C ASP A 117 -11.88 -1.53 -9.63
N PRO A 118 -12.61 -0.75 -8.81
CA PRO A 118 -13.01 -1.19 -7.48
C PRO A 118 -14.10 -2.27 -7.49
N LEU A 119 -14.98 -2.33 -8.49
CA LEU A 119 -16.01 -3.36 -8.58
C LEU A 119 -15.39 -4.73 -8.88
N GLY A 120 -14.52 -4.83 -9.88
CA GLY A 120 -13.84 -6.09 -10.19
C GLY A 120 -12.91 -6.56 -9.07
N ALA A 121 -12.35 -5.63 -8.28
CA ALA A 121 -11.63 -5.99 -7.07
C ALA A 121 -12.54 -6.56 -5.97
N ALA A 122 -13.72 -5.97 -5.76
CA ALA A 122 -14.69 -6.45 -4.79
C ALA A 122 -15.16 -7.87 -5.11
N GLU A 123 -15.48 -8.15 -6.37
CA GLU A 123 -15.86 -9.48 -6.85
C GLU A 123 -14.78 -10.52 -6.54
N LEU A 124 -13.51 -10.22 -6.83
CA LEU A 124 -12.41 -11.12 -6.54
C LEU A 124 -12.22 -11.34 -5.04
N TYR A 125 -12.25 -10.27 -4.22
CA TYR A 125 -12.14 -10.40 -2.77
C TYR A 125 -13.28 -11.24 -2.17
N ALA A 126 -14.49 -11.16 -2.71
CA ALA A 126 -15.63 -11.94 -2.25
C ALA A 126 -15.48 -13.45 -2.50
N THR A 127 -14.65 -13.87 -3.46
CA THR A 127 -14.34 -15.30 -3.68
C THR A 127 -13.35 -15.88 -2.67
N LEU A 128 -12.63 -15.02 -1.94
CA LEU A 128 -11.58 -15.45 -1.02
C LEU A 128 -12.15 -15.73 0.39
N PRO A 129 -11.75 -16.84 1.03
CA PRO A 129 -12.31 -17.22 2.32
C PRO A 129 -11.74 -16.37 3.46
N GLY A 130 -12.63 -15.90 4.34
CA GLY A 130 -12.30 -15.29 5.63
C GLY A 130 -12.58 -13.79 5.72
N ASP A 131 -12.86 -13.36 6.95
CA ASP A 131 -13.32 -12.01 7.30
C ASP A 131 -12.46 -10.86 6.80
N ARG A 132 -11.14 -11.07 6.69
CA ARG A 132 -10.22 -10.05 6.16
C ARG A 132 -10.55 -9.70 4.71
N TRP A 133 -10.98 -10.69 3.93
CA TRP A 133 -11.28 -10.52 2.52
C TRP A 133 -12.69 -10.02 2.31
N THR A 134 -13.65 -10.44 3.14
CA THR A 134 -14.98 -9.83 3.19
C THR A 134 -14.89 -8.32 3.49
N GLN A 135 -14.03 -7.92 4.44
CA GLN A 135 -13.80 -6.50 4.71
C GLN A 135 -13.09 -5.79 3.56
N ALA A 136 -12.14 -6.44 2.88
CA ALA A 136 -11.49 -5.87 1.69
C ALA A 136 -12.48 -5.68 0.53
N ALA A 137 -13.41 -6.64 0.32
CA ALA A 137 -14.49 -6.52 -0.63
C ALA A 137 -15.41 -5.35 -0.29
N ALA A 138 -15.82 -5.20 0.98
CA ALA A 138 -16.61 -4.06 1.43
C ALA A 138 -15.90 -2.71 1.21
N SER A 139 -14.60 -2.63 1.47
CA SER A 139 -13.82 -1.41 1.20
C SER A 139 -13.73 -1.09 -0.30
N ALA A 140 -13.61 -2.11 -1.14
CA ALA A 140 -13.65 -1.95 -2.59
C ALA A 140 -15.05 -1.47 -3.06
N LEU A 141 -16.14 -2.03 -2.53
CA LEU A 141 -17.52 -1.59 -2.78
C LEU A 141 -17.74 -0.13 -2.36
N GLN A 142 -17.20 0.30 -1.22
CA GLN A 142 -17.24 1.70 -0.77
C GLN A 142 -16.57 2.64 -1.78
N ARG A 143 -15.39 2.25 -2.30
CA ARG A 143 -14.68 3.03 -3.33
C ARG A 143 -15.43 3.09 -4.66
N ALA A 144 -16.34 2.15 -4.91
CA ALA A 144 -17.22 2.12 -6.07
C ALA A 144 -18.58 2.81 -5.84
N GLY A 145 -18.80 3.44 -4.67
CA GLY A 145 -20.08 4.05 -4.30
C GLY A 145 -21.20 3.04 -3.96
N ARG A 146 -20.89 1.74 -3.88
CA ARG A 146 -21.86 0.66 -3.60
C ARG A 146 -22.03 0.44 -2.09
N HIS A 147 -22.48 1.48 -1.39
CA HIS A 147 -22.49 1.52 0.08
C HIS A 147 -23.46 0.53 0.73
N GLU A 148 -24.61 0.25 0.13
CA GLU A 148 -25.56 -0.76 0.63
C GLU A 148 -24.96 -2.17 0.62
N GLU A 149 -24.30 -2.56 -0.47
CA GLU A 149 -23.62 -3.87 -0.56
C GLU A 149 -22.42 -3.95 0.38
N ALA A 150 -21.69 -2.84 0.56
CA ALA A 150 -20.62 -2.78 1.53
C ALA A 150 -21.14 -3.03 2.96
N LEU A 151 -22.30 -2.47 3.32
CA LEU A 151 -22.94 -2.72 4.62
C LEU A 151 -23.40 -4.18 4.77
N ALA A 152 -23.98 -4.76 3.72
CA ALA A 152 -24.37 -6.17 3.71
C ALA A 152 -23.16 -7.10 3.93
N ALA A 153 -22.04 -6.84 3.24
CA ALA A 153 -20.80 -7.59 3.42
C ALA A 153 -20.20 -7.42 4.84
N LEU A 154 -20.20 -6.19 5.37
CA LEU A 154 -19.67 -5.92 6.73
C LEU A 154 -20.53 -6.57 7.83
N ALA A 155 -21.83 -6.79 7.59
CA ALA A 155 -22.71 -7.45 8.54
C ALA A 155 -22.37 -8.94 8.74
N THR A 156 -21.65 -9.57 7.80
CA THR A 156 -21.25 -10.99 7.91
C THR A 156 -19.87 -11.19 8.53
N VAL A 157 -19.12 -10.10 8.78
CA VAL A 157 -17.75 -10.16 9.32
C VAL A 157 -17.81 -10.45 10.82
N ALA A 158 -17.12 -11.50 11.29
CA ALA A 158 -17.05 -11.78 12.71
C ALA A 158 -16.19 -10.76 13.47
N THR A 159 -16.63 -10.42 14.69
CA THR A 159 -15.96 -9.44 15.57
C THR A 159 -15.61 -10.08 16.91
N PRO A 160 -14.62 -11.00 16.96
CA PRO A 160 -14.27 -11.74 18.18
C PRO A 160 -13.59 -10.89 19.27
N SER A 161 -13.19 -9.66 18.95
CA SER A 161 -12.54 -8.74 19.89
C SER A 161 -13.05 -7.31 19.72
N PRO A 162 -12.95 -6.47 20.77
CA PRO A 162 -13.29 -5.05 20.69
C PRO A 162 -12.53 -4.33 19.57
N ASP A 163 -11.23 -4.56 19.42
CA ASP A 163 -10.42 -3.94 18.35
C ASP A 163 -10.93 -4.31 16.95
N ARG A 164 -11.37 -5.55 16.76
CA ARG A 164 -11.92 -5.99 15.48
C ARG A 164 -13.28 -5.36 15.23
N GLU A 165 -14.13 -5.31 16.24
CA GLU A 165 -15.43 -4.64 16.17
C GLU A 165 -15.27 -3.16 15.81
N GLN A 166 -14.33 -2.49 16.47
CA GLN A 166 -13.94 -1.12 16.21
C GLN A 166 -13.59 -0.86 14.73
N GLN A 167 -12.77 -1.73 14.11
CA GLN A 167 -12.40 -1.62 12.70
C GLN A 167 -13.59 -1.80 11.74
N VAL A 168 -14.43 -2.81 12.00
CA VAL A 168 -15.63 -3.09 11.18
C VAL A 168 -16.63 -1.95 11.31
N LEU A 169 -16.83 -1.45 12.53
CA LEU A 169 -17.75 -0.36 12.82
C LEU A 169 -17.34 0.94 12.14
N GLN A 170 -16.04 1.25 12.08
CA GLN A 170 -15.55 2.41 11.32
C GLN A 170 -15.91 2.32 9.83
N ALA A 171 -15.73 1.14 9.22
CA ALA A 171 -16.11 0.93 7.83
C ALA A 171 -17.63 1.06 7.62
N ARG A 172 -18.44 0.57 8.58
CA ARG A 172 -19.91 0.73 8.55
C ARG A 172 -20.31 2.20 8.67
N ILE A 173 -19.73 2.95 9.61
CA ILE A 173 -19.96 4.39 9.77
C ILE A 173 -19.71 5.12 8.45
N ASN A 174 -18.60 4.84 7.77
CA ASN A 174 -18.29 5.48 6.48
C ASN A 174 -19.35 5.19 5.40
N SER A 175 -19.94 4.00 5.37
CA SER A 175 -20.97 3.64 4.38
C SER A 175 -22.34 4.20 4.73
N LEU A 176 -22.75 4.07 6.00
CA LEU A 176 -24.00 4.63 6.52
C LEU A 176 -24.06 6.12 6.33
N LEU A 177 -22.91 6.75 6.46
CA LEU A 177 -22.78 8.16 6.27
C LEU A 177 -22.99 8.60 4.82
N ALA A 178 -22.34 7.93 3.86
CA ALA A 178 -22.55 8.22 2.45
C ALA A 178 -24.03 8.03 2.06
N LEU A 179 -24.68 7.00 2.60
CA LEU A 179 -26.11 6.78 2.42
C LEU A 179 -26.99 7.82 3.12
N ALA A 180 -26.64 8.25 4.34
CA ALA A 180 -27.43 9.23 5.10
C ALA A 180 -27.42 10.64 4.49
N VAL A 181 -26.40 10.94 3.68
CA VAL A 181 -26.34 12.14 2.86
C VAL A 181 -27.40 12.12 1.75
N GLU A 182 -27.63 10.96 1.13
CA GLU A 182 -28.60 10.80 0.03
C GLU A 182 -30.01 10.54 0.55
N ASP A 183 -30.13 9.77 1.63
CA ASP A 183 -31.37 9.40 2.29
C ASP A 183 -31.30 9.75 3.79
N PRO A 184 -31.87 10.88 4.20
CA PRO A 184 -31.96 11.25 5.61
C PRO A 184 -32.69 10.23 6.49
N GLY A 185 -33.45 9.29 5.90
CA GLY A 185 -34.01 8.14 6.61
C GLY A 185 -32.95 7.25 7.27
N ARG A 186 -31.69 7.29 6.80
CA ARG A 186 -30.56 6.49 7.32
C ARG A 186 -29.81 7.11 8.49
N TRP A 187 -30.12 8.35 8.87
CA TRP A 187 -29.50 9.00 10.05
C TRP A 187 -29.60 8.18 11.35
N PRO A 188 -30.74 7.55 11.69
CA PRO A 188 -30.85 6.71 12.88
C PRO A 188 -29.83 5.55 12.91
N ASP A 189 -29.57 4.90 11.78
CA ASP A 189 -28.61 3.80 11.68
C ASP A 189 -27.16 4.28 11.90
N LEU A 190 -26.82 5.45 11.33
CA LEU A 190 -25.52 6.08 11.55
C LEU A 190 -25.31 6.45 13.03
N TYR A 191 -26.34 6.99 13.69
CA TYR A 191 -26.26 7.31 15.11
C TYR A 191 -26.14 6.08 15.99
N ALA A 192 -26.85 5.01 15.67
CA ALA A 192 -26.67 3.73 16.36
C ALA A 192 -25.23 3.22 16.24
N ALA A 193 -24.60 3.38 15.07
CA ALA A 193 -23.20 3.02 14.87
C ALA A 193 -22.24 3.90 15.71
N PHE A 194 -22.46 5.21 15.79
CA PHE A 194 -21.65 6.09 16.66
C PHE A 194 -21.86 5.81 18.15
N ALA A 195 -23.09 5.55 18.58
CA ALA A 195 -23.40 5.16 19.95
C ALA A 195 -22.65 3.87 20.33
N ARG A 196 -22.66 2.88 19.43
CA ARG A 196 -21.88 1.65 19.62
C ARG A 196 -20.38 1.91 19.66
N ARG A 197 -19.87 2.81 18.82
CA ARG A 197 -18.44 3.18 18.80
C ARG A 197 -18.00 3.77 20.13
N ARG A 198 -18.85 4.57 20.77
CA ARG A 198 -18.63 5.14 22.11
C ARG A 198 -18.52 4.07 23.19
N GLU A 199 -19.36 3.04 23.13
CA GLU A 199 -19.36 1.92 24.10
C GLU A 199 -18.07 1.10 24.06
N LEU A 200 -17.37 1.08 22.93
CA LEU A 200 -16.09 0.40 22.76
C LEU A 200 -14.90 1.21 23.29
N GLU A 201 -15.15 2.25 24.06
CA GLU A 201 -14.15 3.11 24.71
C GLU A 201 -13.04 3.60 23.74
N PRO A 202 -13.40 4.40 22.72
CA PRO A 202 -12.42 4.95 21.80
C PRO A 202 -11.50 5.95 22.53
N PRO A 203 -10.37 6.34 21.92
CA PRO A 203 -9.46 7.32 22.51
C PRO A 203 -10.20 8.58 23.00
N PRO A 204 -9.76 9.23 24.10
CA PRO A 204 -10.51 10.31 24.76
C PRO A 204 -10.96 11.44 23.82
N GLN A 205 -10.11 11.81 22.85
CA GLN A 205 -10.44 12.82 21.85
C GLN A 205 -11.60 12.38 20.95
N GLU A 206 -11.53 11.15 20.42
CA GLU A 206 -12.59 10.59 19.57
C GLU A 206 -13.89 10.42 20.36
N ARG A 207 -13.82 10.01 21.63
CA ARG A 207 -14.97 9.93 22.52
C ARG A 207 -15.67 11.28 22.68
N GLN A 208 -14.92 12.36 22.93
CA GLN A 208 -15.49 13.70 23.01
C GLN A 208 -16.13 14.13 21.68
N ASP A 209 -15.52 13.78 20.56
CA ASP A 209 -16.07 14.10 19.23
C ASP A 209 -17.38 13.33 18.98
N ILE A 210 -17.45 12.05 19.34
CA ILE A 210 -18.68 11.24 19.28
C ILE A 210 -19.75 11.78 20.25
N GLU A 211 -19.37 12.19 21.47
CA GLU A 211 -20.31 12.78 22.42
C GLU A 211 -20.89 14.09 21.90
N ARG A 212 -20.09 14.95 21.25
CA ARG A 212 -20.59 16.16 20.57
C ARG A 212 -21.52 15.81 19.40
N LEU A 213 -21.16 14.78 18.61
CA LEU A 213 -21.98 14.26 17.51
C LEU A 213 -23.35 13.79 17.95
N LEU A 214 -23.43 13.17 19.12
CA LEU A 214 -24.66 12.61 19.68
C LEU A 214 -25.46 13.63 20.53
N ALA A 215 -24.82 14.68 21.06
CA ALA A 215 -25.44 15.61 22.02
C ALA A 215 -26.07 16.88 21.42
N GLY A 216 -25.78 17.22 20.16
CA GLY A 216 -26.19 18.50 19.56
C GLY A 216 -27.02 18.38 18.28
N PRO A 217 -27.39 19.52 17.65
CA PRO A 217 -28.01 19.58 16.31
C PRO A 217 -27.04 19.16 15.17
N MET A 218 -26.01 18.37 15.49
CA MET A 218 -24.96 17.88 14.59
C MET A 218 -25.50 16.97 13.46
N ARG A 219 -26.82 16.74 13.41
CA ARG A 219 -27.59 16.18 12.28
C ARG A 219 -27.39 16.96 10.98
N GLU A 220 -27.21 18.28 11.04
CA GLU A 220 -26.97 19.13 9.86
C GLU A 220 -25.46 19.33 9.58
N ALA A 221 -24.65 19.48 10.62
CA ALA A 221 -23.19 19.66 10.50
C ALA A 221 -22.44 18.40 10.04
N LEU A 222 -23.00 17.21 10.30
CA LEU A 222 -22.42 15.93 9.87
C LEU A 222 -22.75 15.63 8.41
N GLY A 223 -23.97 15.93 7.94
CA GLY A 223 -24.33 15.84 6.52
C GLY A 223 -23.48 16.78 5.64
N ALA A 224 -23.10 17.92 6.22
CA ALA A 224 -22.27 18.95 5.64
C ALA A 224 -20.79 18.53 5.46
N ALA A 225 -20.19 17.91 6.47
CA ALA A 225 -18.77 17.56 6.48
C ALA A 225 -18.43 16.29 5.68
N LEU A 226 -19.42 15.48 5.32
CA LEU A 226 -19.20 14.11 4.85
C LEU A 226 -19.51 13.89 3.38
N LEU A 227 -20.04 14.92 2.72
CA LEU A 227 -19.95 15.14 1.29
C LEU A 227 -18.50 15.42 0.79
N ALA A 228 -17.49 15.39 1.67
CA ALA A 228 -16.19 16.06 1.45
C ALA A 228 -14.90 15.19 1.47
N SER A 229 -14.93 13.86 1.36
CA SER A 229 -13.66 13.09 1.48
C SER A 229 -13.51 11.78 0.69
N GLY A 230 -14.36 11.46 -0.29
CA GLY A 230 -14.46 10.09 -0.82
C GLY A 230 -13.74 9.69 -2.12
N GLU A 231 -13.68 10.53 -3.16
CA GLU A 231 -13.28 10.06 -4.51
C GLU A 231 -12.02 10.72 -5.11
N PRO A 232 -11.24 10.02 -5.95
CA PRO A 232 -10.27 10.64 -6.82
C PRO A 232 -10.97 11.59 -7.81
N GLY A 233 -10.86 12.90 -7.57
CA GLY A 233 -11.64 13.94 -8.26
C GLY A 233 -12.64 14.69 -7.35
N SER A 234 -12.85 14.23 -6.12
CA SER A 234 -13.85 14.74 -5.16
C SER A 234 -13.53 16.06 -4.47
N LEU A 235 -12.30 16.59 -4.58
CA LEU A 235 -11.91 17.80 -3.85
C LEU A 235 -12.65 19.06 -4.33
N ASP A 236 -12.98 19.15 -5.62
CA ASP A 236 -13.73 20.30 -6.17
C ASP A 236 -15.20 20.26 -5.71
N VAL A 237 -15.81 19.07 -5.71
CA VAL A 237 -17.18 18.86 -5.22
C VAL A 237 -17.27 19.04 -3.70
N ALA A 238 -16.26 18.59 -2.97
CA ALA A 238 -16.09 18.84 -1.54
C ALA A 238 -15.93 20.34 -1.25
N ALA A 239 -15.17 21.06 -2.10
CA ALA A 239 -14.96 22.50 -2.00
C ALA A 239 -16.26 23.28 -2.18
N ASP A 240 -16.99 23.01 -3.26
CA ASP A 240 -18.20 23.75 -3.62
C ASP A 240 -19.33 23.48 -2.62
N ARG A 241 -19.42 22.24 -2.11
CA ARG A 241 -20.39 21.89 -1.07
C ARG A 241 -20.02 22.48 0.29
N PHE A 242 -18.73 22.46 0.68
CA PHE A 242 -18.25 23.18 1.87
C PHE A 242 -18.54 24.69 1.77
N ARG A 243 -18.40 25.28 0.58
CA ARG A 243 -18.73 26.70 0.33
C ARG A 243 -20.21 26.98 0.53
N ALA A 244 -21.10 26.16 -0.04
CA ALA A 244 -22.54 26.28 0.15
C ALA A 244 -22.97 26.16 1.62
N LEU A 245 -22.28 25.35 2.42
CA LEU A 245 -22.54 25.19 3.86
C LEU A 245 -22.11 26.41 4.68
N VAL A 246 -20.95 26.98 4.34
CA VAL A 246 -20.49 28.24 4.95
C VAL A 246 -21.42 29.41 4.59
N GLU A 247 -21.98 29.42 3.38
CA GLU A 247 -22.96 30.43 2.95
C GLU A 247 -24.32 30.29 3.63
N ALA A 248 -24.79 29.05 3.84
CA ALA A 248 -26.06 28.80 4.50
C ALA A 248 -26.01 29.04 6.02
N TRP A 249 -24.84 28.91 6.66
CA TRP A 249 -24.66 29.11 8.11
C TRP A 249 -23.37 29.91 8.42
N PRO A 250 -23.35 31.22 8.12
CA PRO A 250 -22.14 32.04 8.21
C PRO A 250 -21.61 32.22 9.63
N ASP A 251 -22.46 32.09 10.64
CA ASP A 251 -22.12 32.36 12.05
C ASP A 251 -21.75 31.10 12.87
N GLU A 252 -21.79 29.91 12.26
CA GLU A 252 -21.54 28.65 12.97
C GLU A 252 -20.05 28.49 13.35
N PRO A 253 -19.69 28.50 14.66
CA PRO A 253 -18.29 28.53 15.10
C PRO A 253 -17.47 27.31 14.67
N ALA A 254 -18.09 26.16 14.40
CA ALA A 254 -17.40 24.99 13.85
C ALA A 254 -16.97 25.19 12.39
N LEU A 255 -17.85 25.76 11.56
CA LEU A 255 -17.59 26.04 10.14
C LEU A 255 -16.58 27.18 9.98
N LEU A 256 -16.67 28.23 10.81
CA LEU A 256 -15.70 29.33 10.83
C LEU A 256 -14.29 28.84 11.18
N ARG A 257 -14.17 27.90 12.14
CA ARG A 257 -12.88 27.28 12.50
C ARG A 257 -12.32 26.40 11.38
N LEU A 258 -13.18 25.66 10.67
CA LEU A 258 -12.77 24.84 9.52
C LEU A 258 -12.34 25.71 8.33
N ARG A 259 -13.09 26.79 8.04
CA ARG A 259 -12.78 27.79 7.00
C ARG A 259 -11.44 28.47 7.27
N ALA A 260 -11.19 28.89 8.51
CA ALA A 260 -9.93 29.51 8.93
C ALA A 260 -8.73 28.55 8.84
N ARG A 261 -8.94 27.24 9.06
CA ARG A 261 -7.87 26.23 8.99
C ARG A 261 -7.52 25.76 7.59
N ARG A 262 -8.47 25.80 6.63
CA ARG A 262 -8.26 25.26 5.28
C ARG A 262 -7.95 26.30 4.20
N GLY A 263 -8.13 27.59 4.47
CA GLY A 263 -8.01 28.64 3.45
C GLY A 263 -9.10 28.53 2.39
N THR A 264 -9.47 29.64 1.75
CA THR A 264 -10.53 29.68 0.73
C THR A 264 -10.12 29.07 -0.62
N VAL A 265 -8.89 28.57 -0.77
CA VAL A 265 -8.34 28.16 -2.06
C VAL A 265 -7.94 26.68 -2.01
N LEU A 266 -8.76 25.84 -2.61
CA LEU A 266 -8.38 24.47 -2.98
C LEU A 266 -7.71 24.53 -4.36
N PRO A 267 -6.54 23.91 -4.57
CA PRO A 267 -5.75 24.10 -5.78
C PRO A 267 -6.47 23.53 -7.00
N SER A 268 -6.46 24.29 -8.10
CA SER A 268 -7.13 23.93 -9.34
C SER A 268 -6.49 22.70 -9.98
N ARG A 269 -7.25 22.07 -10.91
CA ARG A 269 -6.82 20.89 -11.70
C ARG A 269 -5.47 21.06 -12.40
N VAL A 270 -5.08 22.31 -12.64
CA VAL A 270 -3.84 22.73 -13.27
C VAL A 270 -2.61 22.31 -12.47
N TRP A 271 -2.67 22.48 -11.14
CA TRP A 271 -1.56 22.25 -10.22
C TRP A 271 -1.30 20.76 -9.94
N ARG A 272 -2.37 19.95 -10.03
CA ARG A 272 -2.29 18.49 -9.81
C ARG A 272 -1.65 17.74 -10.99
N ARG A 273 -1.63 18.35 -12.18
CA ARG A 273 -0.94 17.80 -13.36
C ARG A 273 0.49 18.33 -13.52
N ALA A 274 0.87 19.38 -12.79
CA ALA A 274 2.23 19.87 -12.79
C ALA A 274 3.11 18.89 -12.00
N THR A 275 4.03 18.25 -12.71
CA THR A 275 5.05 17.39 -12.10
C THR A 275 5.97 18.23 -11.22
N LEU A 276 6.70 17.58 -10.30
CA LEU A 276 7.75 18.26 -9.53
C LEU A 276 8.76 18.96 -10.46
N ALA A 277 9.02 18.39 -11.65
CA ALA A 277 9.89 18.97 -12.66
C ALA A 277 9.32 20.26 -13.26
N ASP A 278 8.01 20.35 -13.47
CA ASP A 278 7.36 21.57 -13.94
C ASP A 278 7.51 22.69 -12.91
N ARG A 279 7.36 22.36 -11.62
CA ARG A 279 7.50 23.33 -10.51
C ARG A 279 8.93 23.84 -10.34
N VAL A 280 9.92 22.97 -10.51
CA VAL A 280 11.34 23.35 -10.48
C VAL A 280 11.67 24.25 -11.67
N ARG A 281 11.23 23.89 -12.90
CA ARG A 281 11.42 24.72 -14.09
C ARG A 281 10.81 26.11 -13.96
N TRP A 282 9.63 26.22 -13.35
CA TRP A 282 9.00 27.52 -13.14
C TRP A 282 9.79 28.40 -12.17
N ARG A 283 10.40 27.82 -11.14
CA ARG A 283 11.25 28.57 -10.20
C ARG A 283 12.58 28.98 -10.85
N GLU A 284 13.22 28.07 -11.55
CA GLU A 284 14.46 28.34 -12.30
C GLU A 284 14.25 29.42 -13.37
N ALA A 285 13.10 29.44 -14.04
CA ALA A 285 12.76 30.47 -15.03
C ALA A 285 12.68 31.89 -14.41
N VAL A 286 12.23 32.02 -13.17
CA VAL A 286 12.24 33.31 -12.44
C VAL A 286 13.66 33.72 -12.12
N GLU A 287 14.45 32.81 -11.57
CA GLU A 287 15.82 33.08 -11.16
C GLU A 287 16.70 33.48 -12.34
N VAL A 288 16.53 32.80 -13.50
CA VAL A 288 17.22 33.14 -14.75
C VAL A 288 16.82 34.52 -15.24
N TRP A 289 15.53 34.88 -15.21
CA TRP A 289 15.09 36.22 -15.59
C TRP A 289 15.62 37.30 -14.64
N GLU A 290 15.54 37.09 -13.32
CA GLU A 290 16.05 38.04 -12.32
C GLU A 290 17.56 38.27 -12.49
N ALA A 291 18.30 37.25 -12.91
CA ALA A 291 19.74 37.33 -13.11
C ALA A 291 20.16 37.94 -14.47
N SER A 292 19.42 37.67 -15.54
CA SER A 292 19.84 37.97 -16.92
C SER A 292 19.00 39.05 -17.62
N GLY A 293 17.76 39.27 -17.18
CA GLY A 293 16.77 40.08 -17.90
C GLY A 293 16.26 39.45 -19.20
N GLU A 294 16.68 38.23 -19.54
CA GLU A 294 16.22 37.51 -20.73
C GLU A 294 14.87 36.83 -20.46
N CYS A 295 13.94 36.91 -21.42
CA CYS A 295 12.64 36.26 -21.29
C CYS A 295 12.83 34.74 -21.39
N PRO A 296 12.40 33.95 -20.39
CA PRO A 296 12.42 32.49 -20.51
C PRO A 296 11.51 32.04 -21.65
N GLU A 297 11.79 30.85 -22.22
CA GLU A 297 10.91 30.24 -23.24
C GLU A 297 9.44 30.24 -22.79
N PRO A 298 8.47 30.36 -23.72
CA PRO A 298 7.07 30.57 -23.39
C PRO A 298 6.52 29.40 -22.55
N VAL A 299 6.54 29.58 -21.24
CA VAL A 299 5.72 28.83 -20.29
C VAL A 299 4.33 29.46 -20.32
N ASP A 300 3.28 28.66 -20.16
CA ASP A 300 1.91 29.14 -20.03
C ASP A 300 1.78 30.08 -18.80
N LEU A 301 1.98 31.38 -19.01
CA LEU A 301 2.18 32.40 -17.97
C LEU A 301 0.97 32.55 -17.06
N GLU A 302 -0.23 32.54 -17.66
CA GLU A 302 -1.48 32.63 -16.93
C GLU A 302 -1.62 31.43 -15.97
N ARG A 303 -1.23 30.25 -16.46
CA ARG A 303 -1.23 29.00 -15.70
C ARG A 303 -0.26 29.04 -14.52
N THR A 304 0.89 29.67 -14.70
CA THR A 304 1.94 29.80 -13.67
C THR A 304 1.59 30.82 -12.59
N VAL A 305 1.05 31.98 -12.94
CA VAL A 305 0.61 32.98 -11.94
C VAL A 305 -0.57 32.45 -11.12
N VAL A 306 -1.52 31.76 -11.76
CA VAL A 306 -2.63 31.09 -11.06
C VAL A 306 -2.11 30.05 -10.09
N ALA A 307 -1.09 29.28 -10.48
CA ALA A 307 -0.48 28.29 -9.61
C ALA A 307 0.11 28.89 -8.33
N PHE A 308 0.83 30.01 -8.42
CA PHE A 308 1.42 30.65 -7.23
C PHE A 308 0.39 31.33 -6.34
N LEU A 309 -0.65 31.94 -6.94
CA LEU A 309 -1.78 32.49 -6.18
C LEU A 309 -2.52 31.40 -5.39
N GLU A 310 -2.64 30.19 -5.95
CA GLU A 310 -3.26 29.05 -5.28
C GLU A 310 -2.42 28.49 -4.11
N GLU A 311 -1.09 28.65 -4.16
CA GLU A 311 -0.19 28.30 -3.05
C GLU A 311 -0.18 29.37 -1.94
N GLY A 312 -0.79 30.53 -2.17
CA GLY A 312 -0.66 31.70 -1.29
C GLY A 312 0.72 32.36 -1.37
N ASP A 313 1.56 32.01 -2.36
CA ASP A 313 2.86 32.65 -2.59
C ASP A 313 2.68 33.92 -3.43
N CYS A 314 2.01 34.89 -2.81
CA CYS A 314 1.66 36.16 -3.43
C CYS A 314 2.89 36.95 -3.89
N ALA A 315 4.01 36.84 -3.14
CA ALA A 315 5.26 37.50 -3.52
C ALA A 315 5.84 36.94 -4.82
N LEU A 316 5.70 35.63 -5.06
CA LEU A 316 6.15 35.01 -6.31
C LEU A 316 5.18 35.27 -7.47
N ALA A 317 3.87 35.27 -7.20
CA ALA A 317 2.85 35.65 -8.16
C ALA A 317 2.99 37.11 -8.64
N GLU A 318 3.27 38.04 -7.73
CA GLU A 318 3.53 39.45 -8.05
C GLU A 318 4.82 39.63 -8.85
N ARG A 319 5.88 38.92 -8.49
CA ARG A 319 7.14 38.92 -9.27
C ARG A 319 6.93 38.44 -10.70
N TRP A 320 6.16 37.38 -10.88
CA TRP A 320 5.76 36.91 -12.21
C TRP A 320 4.88 37.93 -12.95
N GLN A 321 3.90 38.55 -12.29
CA GLN A 321 3.07 39.59 -12.91
C GLN A 321 3.93 40.75 -13.44
N VAL A 322 4.93 41.19 -12.67
CA VAL A 322 5.88 42.24 -13.09
C VAL A 322 6.74 41.79 -14.28
N LEU A 323 7.21 40.54 -14.26
CA LEU A 323 7.96 39.92 -15.36
C LEU A 323 7.15 39.90 -16.66
N VAL A 324 5.85 39.57 -16.59
CA VAL A 324 4.94 39.57 -17.74
C VAL A 324 4.55 40.97 -18.21
N GLY A 325 4.40 41.93 -17.29
CA GLY A 325 4.08 43.32 -17.63
C GLY A 325 5.26 44.13 -18.21
N GLY A 326 6.48 43.59 -18.13
CA GLY A 326 7.71 44.17 -18.64
C GLY A 326 8.03 43.81 -20.10
N ALA A 327 9.32 43.86 -20.47
CA ALA A 327 9.86 43.78 -21.84
C ALA A 327 9.46 42.55 -22.68
N CYS A 328 8.84 41.52 -22.08
CA CYS A 328 8.36 40.32 -22.76
C CYS A 328 6.93 40.47 -23.36
N ALA A 329 6.27 41.62 -23.17
CA ALA A 329 4.84 41.80 -23.36
C ALA A 329 4.35 42.22 -24.77
N SER A 330 5.20 42.30 -25.80
CA SER A 330 4.74 42.90 -27.07
C SER A 330 3.61 42.13 -27.77
N ASP A 331 3.41 40.84 -27.46
CA ASP A 331 2.38 39.99 -28.09
C ASP A 331 1.34 39.39 -27.12
N TRP A 332 1.41 39.68 -25.81
CA TRP A 332 0.61 38.98 -24.79
C TRP A 332 -0.34 39.94 -24.06
N ARG A 333 -1.65 39.81 -24.28
CA ARG A 333 -2.67 40.64 -23.60
C ARG A 333 -2.81 40.22 -22.13
N SER A 334 -2.27 41.04 -21.21
CA SER A 334 -2.16 40.81 -19.76
C SER A 334 -3.48 40.87 -18.95
N GLY A 335 -4.61 41.20 -19.57
CA GLY A 335 -5.84 41.56 -18.84
C GLY A 335 -6.40 40.45 -17.93
N ALA A 336 -6.17 39.18 -18.24
CA ALA A 336 -6.64 38.06 -17.42
C ALA A 336 -5.81 37.88 -16.12
N VAL A 337 -4.50 38.12 -16.20
CA VAL A 337 -3.59 38.01 -15.05
C VAL A 337 -3.82 39.17 -14.09
N ASP A 338 -3.92 40.39 -14.62
CA ASP A 338 -4.19 41.59 -13.82
C ASP A 338 -5.53 41.50 -13.08
N ALA A 339 -6.57 40.98 -13.74
CA ALA A 339 -7.88 40.76 -13.12
C ALA A 339 -7.86 39.72 -11.99
N ARG A 340 -7.06 38.65 -12.12
CA ARG A 340 -6.93 37.63 -11.06
C ARG A 340 -6.10 38.11 -9.87
N MET A 341 -5.04 38.87 -10.11
CA MET A 341 -4.25 39.51 -9.04
C MET A 341 -5.11 40.52 -8.26
N ALA A 342 -5.90 41.33 -8.96
CA ALA A 342 -6.85 42.25 -8.33
C ALA A 342 -7.92 41.50 -7.50
N ALA A 343 -8.45 40.38 -8.01
CA ALA A 343 -9.39 39.54 -7.27
C ALA A 343 -8.75 38.91 -6.02
N ALA A 344 -7.51 38.41 -6.11
CA ALA A 344 -6.79 37.82 -4.98
C ALA A 344 -6.55 38.83 -3.85
N ARG A 345 -6.13 40.06 -4.20
CA ARG A 345 -6.00 41.19 -3.25
C ARG A 345 -7.35 41.56 -2.62
N GLY A 346 -8.41 41.65 -3.44
CA GLY A 346 -9.77 41.95 -2.95
C GLY A 346 -10.33 40.89 -2.00
N SER A 347 -9.91 39.63 -2.14
CA SER A 347 -10.32 38.53 -1.25
C SER A 347 -9.46 38.36 0.01
N GLY A 348 -8.40 39.16 0.19
CA GLY A 348 -7.46 39.03 1.31
C GLY A 348 -6.55 37.80 1.23
N VAL A 349 -6.41 37.19 0.05
CA VAL A 349 -5.49 36.06 -0.21
C VAL A 349 -4.06 36.59 -0.35
N CYS A 350 -3.91 37.77 -0.93
CA CYS A 350 -2.66 38.52 -1.03
C CYS A 350 -2.84 39.88 -0.37
N HIS A 351 -1.88 40.30 0.46
CA HIS A 351 -1.90 41.57 1.17
C HIS A 351 -0.98 42.61 0.53
#